data_AF-A0AAE1L4A2-F1
#
_entry.id   AF-A0AAE1L4A2-F1
#
_cell.length_a   1.000
_cell.length_b   1.000
_cell.length_c   1.000
_cell.angle_alpha   90.00
_cell.angle_beta   90.00
_cell.angle_gamma   90.00
#
_symmetry.space_group_name_H-M   'P 1'
#
loop_
_entity.id
_entity.type
_entity.pdbx_description
1 polymer ?
#
loop_
_entity_poly.entity_id
_entity_poly.type
_entity_poly.pdbx_seq_one_letter_code
_entity_poly.pdbx_strand_id
1 'polypeptide(L)'
;MYYQFMVPPGDKDLLRYLWWKEGYFNSDPIDCGMRVHLFGAASSPGVATYALRKIADDHGSKYANEASQFVHRNFYVDDGVTSVSSISSACTLIAETQKLLAEGGCKCHKVMSNSQEVMNSIPIEDRAPVKDSNLHKTLGILWNVETDKLHFPLDFDRSNRTRRGLLSILAKVYDPFGVISPLLHQAKLLLHQMCYEKYEWDDPMSGEMLKYEKWCSNLDHIGEVTVSRWVRICKVVSTLEMHPFADASSTGYAACSYLRILYEDGEIDVTFMLGKCRVVPFKPILSIPRLELIAAVLSVQLATKLRKEVPQRSRSIFGLTVRLYSGT
;
A
#
# COMPACT_ATOMS: atom_id res chain seq x y z
N MET A 1 10.11 -1.13 -17.52
CA MET A 1 9.01 -0.30 -18.01
C MET A 1 9.48 1.03 -18.59
N TYR A 2 10.04 1.97 -17.80
CA TYR A 2 10.30 3.36 -18.25
C TYR A 2 11.09 3.51 -19.55
N TYR A 3 12.11 2.66 -19.75
CA TYR A 3 12.95 2.71 -20.95
C TYR A 3 12.24 2.32 -22.26
N GLN A 4 11.01 1.82 -22.20
CA GLN A 4 10.19 1.57 -23.40
C GLN A 4 9.57 2.86 -23.96
N PHE A 5 9.57 3.95 -23.19
CA PHE A 5 8.93 5.21 -23.57
C PHE A 5 9.96 6.27 -23.90
N MET A 6 9.92 6.75 -25.13
CA MET A 6 10.80 7.80 -25.64
C MET A 6 10.41 9.16 -25.08
N VAL A 7 11.41 9.99 -24.78
CA VAL A 7 11.21 11.38 -24.37
C VAL A 7 11.03 12.24 -25.63
N PRO A 8 10.08 13.19 -25.64
CA PRO A 8 9.90 14.13 -26.74
C PRO A 8 11.22 14.84 -27.09
N PRO A 9 11.54 15.05 -28.38
CA PRO A 9 12.82 15.66 -28.77
C PRO A 9 13.14 16.98 -28.08
N GLY A 10 12.14 17.84 -27.83
CA GLY A 10 12.31 19.13 -27.17
C GLY A 10 12.66 19.02 -25.67
N ASP A 11 12.40 17.89 -25.03
CA ASP A 11 12.62 17.70 -23.59
C ASP A 11 13.91 16.91 -23.30
N LYS A 12 14.58 16.35 -24.32
CA LYS A 12 15.77 15.50 -24.15
C LYS A 12 16.93 16.23 -23.50
N ASP A 13 17.10 17.51 -23.80
CA ASP A 13 18.18 18.33 -23.23
C ASP A 13 18.04 18.49 -21.70
N LEU A 14 16.84 18.31 -21.14
CA LEU A 14 16.60 18.33 -19.69
C LEU A 14 17.12 17.07 -18.98
N LEU A 15 17.48 16.03 -19.73
CA LEU A 15 17.93 14.73 -19.20
C LEU A 15 19.39 14.44 -19.56
N ARG A 16 20.20 15.49 -19.74
CA ARG A 16 21.63 15.37 -20.00
C ARG A 16 22.40 15.05 -18.73
N TYR A 17 23.47 14.31 -18.88
CA TYR A 17 24.40 13.95 -17.82
C TYR A 17 25.82 13.85 -18.39
N LEU A 18 26.79 14.10 -17.52
CA LEU A 18 28.21 13.98 -17.84
C LEU A 18 28.69 12.57 -17.55
N TRP A 19 29.48 12.00 -18.45
CA TRP A 19 30.04 10.67 -18.33
C TRP A 19 31.55 10.69 -18.50
N TRP A 20 32.29 10.12 -17.54
CA TRP A 20 33.73 9.92 -17.64
C TRP A 20 34.04 8.50 -18.07
N LYS A 21 34.73 8.35 -19.19
CA LYS A 21 35.12 7.03 -19.69
C LYS A 21 36.03 6.34 -18.67
N GLU A 22 35.72 5.09 -18.34
CA GLU A 22 36.49 4.26 -17.39
C GLU A 22 36.61 4.83 -15.96
N GLY A 23 35.77 5.82 -15.60
CA GLY A 23 35.75 6.41 -14.25
C GLY A 23 36.92 7.37 -13.95
N TYR A 24 37.69 7.77 -14.96
CA TYR A 24 38.79 8.72 -14.79
C TYR A 24 38.28 10.17 -14.79
N PHE A 25 37.99 10.71 -13.59
CA PHE A 25 37.51 12.08 -13.40
C PHE A 25 38.50 13.19 -13.84
N ASN A 26 39.75 12.83 -14.14
CA ASN A 26 40.75 13.75 -14.68
C ASN A 26 40.70 13.88 -16.21
N SER A 27 39.82 13.12 -16.88
CA SER A 27 39.57 13.25 -18.33
C SER A 27 38.41 14.19 -18.61
N ASP A 28 38.32 14.70 -19.84
CA ASP A 28 37.18 15.51 -20.25
C ASP A 28 35.89 14.67 -20.23
N PRO A 29 34.81 15.13 -19.58
CA PRO A 29 33.55 14.43 -19.59
C PRO A 29 32.92 14.41 -20.98
N ILE A 30 32.23 13.32 -21.28
CA ILE A 30 31.37 13.20 -22.44
C ILE A 30 29.96 13.63 -22.05
N ASP A 31 29.37 14.52 -22.84
CA ASP A 31 27.98 14.93 -22.69
C ASP A 31 27.04 13.87 -23.30
N CYS A 32 26.20 13.28 -22.47
CA CYS A 32 25.26 12.24 -22.84
C CYS A 32 23.82 12.72 -22.57
N GLY A 33 22.88 12.37 -23.45
CA GLY A 33 21.45 12.66 -23.27
C GLY A 33 20.63 11.38 -23.22
N MET A 34 19.80 11.23 -22.18
CA MET A 34 18.82 10.14 -22.14
C MET A 34 17.75 10.35 -23.20
N ARG A 35 17.47 9.30 -23.98
CA ARG A 35 16.43 9.32 -25.03
C ARG A 35 15.07 8.82 -24.56
N VAL A 36 15.04 8.23 -23.38
CA VAL A 36 13.90 7.52 -22.79
C VAL A 36 13.66 8.02 -21.37
N HIS A 37 12.46 7.78 -20.84
CA HIS A 37 12.14 8.14 -19.46
C HIS A 37 13.03 7.37 -18.48
N LEU A 38 13.69 8.10 -17.58
CA LEU A 38 14.70 7.55 -16.66
C LEU A 38 14.16 7.29 -15.26
N PHE A 39 14.84 6.40 -14.52
CA PHE A 39 14.56 6.16 -13.11
C PHE A 39 15.02 7.36 -12.27
N GLY A 40 14.18 7.78 -11.31
CA GLY A 40 14.46 8.91 -10.43
C GLY A 40 13.90 10.26 -10.90
N ALA A 41 13.47 10.37 -12.16
CA ALA A 41 12.73 11.54 -12.62
C ALA A 41 11.28 11.50 -12.10
N ALA A 42 10.83 12.60 -11.49
CA ALA A 42 9.48 12.70 -10.92
C ALA A 42 8.35 12.52 -11.95
N SER A 43 8.61 12.83 -13.22
CA SER A 43 7.64 12.70 -14.32
C SER A 43 7.51 11.27 -14.86
N SER A 44 8.57 10.45 -14.78
CA SER A 44 8.62 9.13 -15.42
C SER A 44 7.49 8.18 -14.98
N PRO A 45 7.13 8.07 -13.69
CA PRO A 45 6.02 7.21 -13.27
C PRO A 45 4.69 7.61 -13.91
N GLY A 46 4.39 8.92 -13.93
CA GLY A 46 3.15 9.44 -14.50
C GLY A 46 3.04 9.18 -16.00
N VAL A 47 4.11 9.42 -16.74
CA VAL A 47 4.15 9.15 -18.19
C VAL A 47 4.01 7.67 -18.47
N ALA A 48 4.69 6.81 -17.72
CA ALA A 48 4.61 5.37 -17.96
C ALA A 48 3.24 4.78 -17.63
N THR A 49 2.60 5.23 -16.54
CA THR A 49 1.21 4.85 -16.26
C THR A 49 0.27 5.31 -17.36
N TYR A 50 0.45 6.53 -17.88
CA TYR A 50 -0.32 7.01 -19.04
C TYR A 50 -0.09 6.15 -20.27
N ALA A 51 1.17 5.82 -20.58
CA ALA A 51 1.53 5.05 -21.76
C ALA A 51 0.99 3.61 -21.70
N LEU A 52 1.06 2.93 -20.54
CA LEU A 52 0.42 1.62 -20.34
C LEU A 52 -1.09 1.67 -20.63
N ARG A 53 -1.78 2.69 -20.09
CA ARG A 53 -3.21 2.90 -20.36
C ARG A 53 -3.49 3.20 -21.81
N LYS A 54 -2.63 3.98 -22.47
CA LYS A 54 -2.75 4.30 -23.89
C LYS A 54 -2.60 3.05 -24.77
N ILE A 55 -1.69 2.13 -24.42
CA ILE A 55 -1.57 0.83 -25.08
C ILE A 55 -2.88 0.04 -24.94
N ALA A 56 -3.48 0.01 -23.75
CA ALA A 56 -4.77 -0.62 -23.52
C ALA A 56 -5.91 0.05 -24.32
N ASP A 57 -5.94 1.38 -24.40
CA ASP A 57 -6.93 2.12 -25.19
C ASP A 57 -6.80 1.83 -26.70
N ASP A 58 -5.57 1.80 -27.22
CA ASP A 58 -5.29 1.68 -28.66
C ASP A 58 -5.40 0.24 -29.18
N HIS A 59 -5.02 -0.75 -28.36
CA HIS A 59 -4.93 -2.15 -28.78
C HIS A 59 -5.92 -3.07 -28.06
N GLY A 60 -6.57 -2.62 -27.00
CA GLY A 60 -7.39 -3.43 -26.11
C GLY A 60 -8.56 -4.15 -26.76
N SER A 61 -9.10 -3.61 -27.87
CA SER A 61 -10.21 -4.23 -28.61
C SER A 61 -9.84 -5.57 -29.28
N LYS A 62 -8.55 -5.87 -29.44
CA LYS A 62 -8.06 -7.15 -29.99
C LYS A 62 -7.99 -8.28 -28.96
N TYR A 63 -8.10 -7.96 -27.67
CA TYR A 63 -7.86 -8.88 -26.56
C TYR A 63 -9.08 -8.95 -25.63
N ALA A 64 -9.04 -9.83 -24.63
CA ALA A 64 -10.06 -9.88 -23.59
C ALA A 64 -10.24 -8.51 -22.90
N ASN A 65 -11.49 -8.07 -22.73
CA ASN A 65 -11.82 -6.78 -22.12
C ASN A 65 -11.21 -6.65 -20.71
N GLU A 66 -11.19 -7.75 -19.97
CA GLU A 66 -10.61 -7.86 -18.63
C GLU A 66 -9.12 -7.49 -18.59
N ALA A 67 -8.35 -7.77 -19.65
CA ALA A 67 -6.93 -7.39 -19.72
C ALA A 67 -6.77 -5.87 -19.78
N SER A 68 -7.56 -5.20 -20.62
CA SER A 68 -7.56 -3.74 -20.71
C SER A 68 -8.02 -3.12 -19.37
N GLN A 69 -9.10 -3.63 -18.78
CA GLN A 69 -9.57 -3.16 -17.47
C GLN A 69 -8.52 -3.33 -16.37
N PHE A 70 -7.81 -4.46 -16.36
CA PHE A 70 -6.72 -4.73 -15.44
C PHE A 70 -5.60 -3.68 -15.58
N VAL A 71 -5.17 -3.35 -16.81
CA VAL A 71 -4.19 -2.29 -17.06
C VAL A 71 -4.66 -0.93 -16.53
N HIS A 72 -5.93 -0.56 -16.74
CA HIS A 72 -6.44 0.73 -16.28
C HIS A 72 -6.61 0.86 -14.77
N ARG A 73 -7.06 -0.22 -14.12
CA ARG A 73 -7.59 -0.19 -12.74
C ARG A 73 -6.65 -0.79 -11.70
N ASN A 74 -5.80 -1.73 -12.09
CA ASN A 74 -5.08 -2.59 -11.15
C ASN A 74 -3.54 -2.46 -11.22
N PHE A 75 -3.02 -1.64 -12.12
CA PHE A 75 -1.61 -1.27 -12.12
C PHE A 75 -1.35 -0.07 -11.21
N TYR A 76 -0.37 -0.24 -10.33
CA TYR A 76 0.29 0.86 -9.62
C TYR A 76 1.69 1.01 -10.19
N VAL A 77 1.86 1.98 -11.08
CA VAL A 77 3.10 2.19 -11.84
C VAL A 77 3.44 0.94 -12.66
N ASP A 78 4.48 0.19 -12.30
CA ASP A 78 4.95 -1.03 -12.98
C ASP A 78 4.36 -2.33 -12.41
N ASP A 79 3.74 -2.29 -11.23
CA ASP A 79 3.21 -3.47 -10.57
C ASP A 79 1.70 -3.62 -10.78
N GLY A 80 1.26 -4.72 -11.38
CA GLY A 80 -0.15 -5.09 -11.54
C GLY A 80 -0.60 -6.12 -10.51
N VAL A 81 -1.69 -5.86 -9.77
CA VAL A 81 -2.20 -6.77 -8.74
C VAL A 81 -3.72 -6.88 -8.81
N THR A 82 -4.25 -8.11 -8.89
CA THR A 82 -5.69 -8.37 -8.87
C THR A 82 -6.01 -9.75 -8.28
N SER A 83 -7.30 -10.04 -8.16
CA SER A 83 -7.87 -11.35 -7.82
C SER A 83 -8.97 -11.69 -8.81
N VAL A 84 -9.06 -12.96 -9.20
CA VAL A 84 -10.13 -13.47 -10.08
C VAL A 84 -10.71 -14.75 -9.50
N SER A 85 -11.93 -15.11 -9.90
CA SER A 85 -12.70 -16.20 -9.30
C SER A 85 -12.31 -17.61 -9.76
N SER A 86 -11.48 -17.75 -10.80
CA SER A 86 -11.10 -19.05 -11.33
C SER A 86 -9.68 -19.09 -11.88
N ILE A 87 -9.09 -20.29 -11.91
CA ILE A 87 -7.77 -20.58 -12.49
C ILE A 87 -7.76 -20.23 -13.99
N SER A 88 -8.80 -20.63 -14.73
CA SER A 88 -8.93 -20.33 -16.17
C SER A 88 -8.95 -18.82 -16.45
N SER A 89 -9.71 -18.07 -15.65
CA SER A 89 -9.74 -16.61 -15.75
C SER A 89 -8.38 -15.98 -15.44
N ALA A 90 -7.64 -16.52 -14.46
CA ALA A 90 -6.31 -16.03 -14.12
C ALA A 90 -5.31 -16.27 -15.25
N CYS A 91 -5.25 -17.50 -15.79
CA CYS A 91 -4.36 -17.84 -16.90
C CYS A 91 -4.67 -16.98 -18.14
N THR A 92 -5.96 -16.83 -18.48
CA THR A 92 -6.41 -15.99 -19.60
C THR A 92 -6.02 -14.54 -19.38
N LEU A 93 -6.29 -13.99 -18.20
CA LEU A 93 -5.99 -12.59 -17.89
C LEU A 93 -4.50 -12.29 -18.02
N ILE A 94 -3.63 -13.15 -17.47
CA ILE A 94 -2.17 -12.98 -17.54
C ILE A 94 -1.71 -13.03 -19.00
N ALA A 95 -2.09 -14.08 -19.74
CA ALA A 95 -1.67 -14.27 -21.13
C ALA A 95 -2.13 -13.13 -22.04
N GLU A 96 -3.41 -12.72 -21.94
CA GLU A 96 -3.97 -11.63 -22.73
C GLU A 96 -3.35 -10.27 -22.36
N THR A 97 -3.07 -10.03 -21.08
CA THR A 97 -2.37 -8.81 -20.65
C THR A 97 -0.93 -8.76 -21.16
N GLN A 98 -0.21 -9.89 -21.13
CA GLN A 98 1.15 -9.96 -21.67
C GLN A 98 1.18 -9.65 -23.17
N LYS A 99 0.25 -10.22 -23.95
CA LYS A 99 0.13 -9.93 -25.38
C LYS A 99 -0.25 -8.47 -25.63
N LEU A 100 -1.23 -7.94 -24.90
CA LEU A 100 -1.67 -6.55 -25.00
C LEU A 100 -0.52 -5.57 -24.75
N LEU A 101 0.23 -5.74 -23.67
CA LEU A 101 1.34 -4.85 -23.34
C LEU A 101 2.53 -5.01 -24.30
N ALA A 102 2.70 -6.19 -24.91
CA ALA A 102 3.72 -6.43 -25.92
C ALA A 102 3.50 -5.60 -27.21
N GLU A 103 2.26 -5.23 -27.54
CA GLU A 103 1.96 -4.30 -28.65
C GLU A 103 2.66 -2.94 -28.47
N GLY A 104 2.87 -2.52 -27.22
CA GLY A 104 3.63 -1.31 -26.87
C GLY A 104 5.08 -1.58 -26.46
N GLY A 105 5.64 -2.75 -26.76
CA GLY A 105 7.00 -3.14 -26.40
C GLY A 105 7.22 -3.42 -24.91
N CYS A 106 6.15 -3.45 -24.11
CA CYS A 106 6.22 -3.68 -22.68
C CYS A 106 6.14 -5.17 -22.35
N LYS A 107 7.21 -5.73 -21.79
CA LYS A 107 7.21 -7.10 -21.27
C LYS A 107 6.65 -7.13 -19.85
N CYS A 108 5.46 -7.70 -19.67
CA CYS A 108 4.91 -8.02 -18.35
C CYS A 108 5.47 -9.36 -17.88
N HIS A 109 6.21 -9.37 -16.77
CA HIS A 109 6.96 -10.52 -16.26
C HIS A 109 6.97 -10.50 -14.72
N LYS A 110 7.69 -11.44 -14.10
CA LYS A 110 7.73 -11.65 -12.63
C LYS A 110 6.33 -11.92 -12.07
N VAL A 111 5.59 -12.79 -12.75
CA VAL A 111 4.26 -13.23 -12.32
C VAL A 111 4.38 -14.07 -11.05
N MET A 112 3.47 -13.84 -10.11
CA MET A 112 3.32 -14.61 -8.87
C MET A 112 1.83 -14.86 -8.61
N SER A 113 1.48 -16.07 -8.18
CA SER A 113 0.10 -16.47 -7.86
C SER A 113 0.09 -17.44 -6.69
N ASN A 114 -0.97 -17.41 -5.89
CA ASN A 114 -1.23 -18.37 -4.82
C ASN A 114 -1.72 -19.74 -5.33
N SER A 115 -1.90 -19.90 -6.64
CA SER A 115 -2.26 -21.16 -7.27
C SER A 115 -1.09 -21.74 -8.06
N GLN A 116 -0.65 -22.94 -7.69
CA GLN A 116 0.40 -23.66 -8.42
C GLN A 116 -0.01 -23.99 -9.85
N GLU A 117 -1.29 -24.28 -10.09
CA GLU A 117 -1.83 -24.53 -11.43
C GLU A 117 -1.69 -23.30 -12.33
N VAL A 118 -1.98 -22.10 -11.80
CA VAL A 118 -1.74 -20.85 -12.53
C VAL A 118 -0.25 -20.69 -12.80
N MET A 119 0.61 -20.89 -11.79
CA MET A 119 2.07 -20.76 -11.96
C MET A 119 2.64 -21.72 -13.01
N ASN A 120 2.10 -22.94 -13.10
CA ASN A 120 2.52 -23.93 -14.09
C ASN A 120 2.21 -23.50 -15.54
N SER A 121 1.18 -22.66 -15.74
CA SER A 121 0.83 -22.11 -17.06
C SER A 121 1.78 -20.99 -17.54
N ILE A 122 2.61 -20.43 -16.65
CA ILE A 122 3.49 -19.31 -16.96
C ILE A 122 4.89 -19.81 -17.36
N PRO A 123 5.53 -19.28 -18.41
CA PRO A 123 6.92 -19.59 -18.74
C PRO A 123 7.88 -19.28 -17.59
N ILE A 124 8.91 -20.10 -17.38
CA ILE A 124 9.81 -20.00 -16.22
C ILE A 124 10.50 -18.63 -16.15
N GLU A 125 10.90 -18.10 -17.31
CA GLU A 125 11.53 -16.79 -17.49
C GLU A 125 10.65 -15.61 -17.10
N ASP A 126 9.33 -15.82 -17.03
CA ASP A 126 8.35 -14.79 -16.68
C ASP A 126 7.84 -14.95 -15.24
N ARG A 127 8.24 -16.01 -14.52
CA ARG A 127 7.88 -16.20 -13.11
C ARG A 127 8.74 -15.31 -12.21
N ALA A 128 8.15 -14.81 -11.13
CA ALA A 128 8.91 -14.17 -10.07
C ALA A 128 9.83 -15.20 -9.38
N PRO A 129 11.04 -14.81 -8.95
CA PRO A 129 11.91 -15.70 -8.20
C PRO A 129 11.24 -16.08 -6.87
N VAL A 130 11.17 -17.39 -6.60
CA VAL A 130 10.70 -17.93 -5.32
C VAL A 130 11.87 -17.88 -4.35
N LYS A 131 11.68 -17.20 -3.20
CA LYS A 131 12.60 -17.26 -2.07
C LYS A 131 12.14 -18.37 -1.10
N ASP A 132 13.06 -18.90 -0.30
CA ASP A 132 12.83 -20.02 0.62
C ASP A 132 11.65 -19.86 1.61
N SER A 133 11.10 -18.65 1.78
CA SER A 133 10.06 -18.34 2.77
C SER A 133 8.64 -18.17 2.24
N ASN A 134 8.35 -18.42 0.95
CA ASN A 134 7.04 -18.14 0.30
C ASN A 134 6.55 -16.68 0.48
N LEU A 135 7.41 -15.79 0.99
CA LEU A 135 7.14 -14.38 1.22
C LEU A 135 7.62 -13.56 0.02
N HIS A 136 6.67 -12.89 -0.63
CA HIS A 136 6.92 -12.00 -1.75
C HIS A 136 6.61 -10.55 -1.34
N LYS A 137 7.40 -9.58 -1.82
CA LYS A 137 7.12 -8.16 -1.56
C LYS A 137 6.27 -7.59 -2.69
N THR A 138 5.03 -7.24 -2.40
CA THR A 138 4.06 -6.70 -3.35
C THR A 138 3.66 -5.29 -2.92
N LEU A 139 3.88 -4.29 -3.78
CA LEU A 139 3.56 -2.88 -3.50
C LEU A 139 4.10 -2.36 -2.15
N GLY A 140 5.26 -2.87 -1.71
CA GLY A 140 5.88 -2.47 -0.45
C GLY A 140 5.52 -3.33 0.77
N ILE A 141 4.54 -4.23 0.69
CA ILE A 141 4.09 -5.11 1.78
C ILE A 141 4.51 -6.55 1.51
N LEU A 142 4.78 -7.33 2.55
CA LEU A 142 5.07 -8.76 2.41
C LEU A 142 3.77 -9.57 2.28
N TRP A 143 3.72 -10.45 1.30
CA TRP A 143 2.61 -11.34 0.99
C TRP A 143 3.12 -12.78 1.07
N ASN A 144 2.53 -13.56 1.97
CA ASN A 144 2.71 -15.00 1.96
C ASN A 144 1.79 -15.59 0.89
N VAL A 145 2.41 -16.07 -0.19
CA VAL A 145 1.71 -16.50 -1.40
C VAL A 145 0.89 -17.76 -1.14
N GLU A 146 1.39 -18.68 -0.32
CA GLU A 146 0.73 -19.95 0.00
C GLU A 146 -0.56 -19.76 0.82
N THR A 147 -0.50 -18.92 1.87
CA THR A 147 -1.64 -18.68 2.76
C THR A 147 -2.55 -17.53 2.30
N ASP A 148 -2.16 -16.82 1.25
CA ASP A 148 -2.79 -15.59 0.73
C ASP A 148 -3.01 -14.48 1.78
N LYS A 149 -2.00 -14.28 2.64
CA LYS A 149 -2.03 -13.29 3.74
C LYS A 149 -0.93 -12.25 3.60
N LEU A 150 -1.26 -11.02 3.96
CA LEU A 150 -0.30 -9.93 4.14
C LEU A 150 0.34 -10.03 5.52
N HIS A 151 1.65 -9.83 5.57
CA HIS A 151 2.49 -9.85 6.76
C HIS A 151 3.21 -8.51 6.94
N PHE A 152 3.47 -8.17 8.20
CA PHE A 152 4.13 -6.93 8.58
C PHE A 152 5.33 -7.20 9.50
N PRO A 153 6.31 -8.05 9.12
CA PRO A 153 7.47 -8.27 9.97
C PRO A 153 8.29 -6.98 9.98
N LEU A 154 8.26 -6.31 11.12
CA LEU A 154 9.01 -5.10 11.34
C LEU A 154 10.22 -5.44 12.19
N ASP A 155 11.39 -5.37 11.57
CA ASP A 155 12.65 -5.46 12.29
C ASP A 155 13.33 -4.09 12.26
N PHE A 156 13.52 -3.53 13.45
CA PHE A 156 14.10 -2.21 13.64
C PHE A 156 15.24 -2.29 14.63
N ASP A 157 16.26 -1.49 14.39
CA ASP A 157 17.25 -1.19 15.42
C ASP A 157 16.58 -0.36 16.53
N ARG A 158 16.38 -0.98 17.69
CA ARG A 158 15.74 -0.39 18.88
C ARG A 158 16.75 0.24 19.84
N SER A 159 18.04 0.18 19.52
CA SER A 159 19.12 0.71 20.38
C SER A 159 19.15 2.24 20.38
N ASN A 160 18.79 2.88 19.25
CA ASN A 160 18.79 4.32 19.11
C ASN A 160 17.53 4.96 19.73
N ARG A 161 17.62 5.28 21.02
CA ARG A 161 16.54 5.82 21.86
C ARG A 161 16.49 7.36 21.82
N THR A 162 16.50 7.92 20.62
CA THR A 162 16.46 9.38 20.39
C THR A 162 15.25 9.77 19.55
N ARG A 163 14.93 11.07 19.50
CA ARG A 163 13.86 11.60 18.63
C ARG A 163 14.11 11.21 17.17
N ARG A 164 15.36 11.31 16.72
CA ARG A 164 15.79 10.91 15.37
C ARG A 164 15.60 9.41 15.14
N GLY A 165 16.01 8.58 16.10
CA GLY A 165 15.85 7.13 16.04
C GLY A 165 14.40 6.72 15.86
N LEU A 166 13.50 7.22 16.71
CA LEU A 166 12.07 6.92 16.66
C LEU A 166 11.41 7.40 15.36
N LEU A 167 11.75 8.62 14.89
CA LEU A 167 11.25 9.12 13.60
C LEU A 167 11.73 8.26 12.43
N SER A 168 13.01 7.84 12.45
CA SER A 168 13.58 6.96 11.42
C SER A 168 12.83 5.62 11.34
N ILE A 169 12.50 5.04 12.49
CA ILE A 169 11.67 3.82 12.54
C ILE A 169 10.29 4.07 11.92
N LEU A 170 9.58 5.11 12.39
CA LEU A 170 8.24 5.45 11.89
C LEU A 170 8.21 5.72 10.39
N ALA A 171 9.25 6.37 9.84
CA ALA A 171 9.35 6.71 8.42
C ALA A 171 9.62 5.49 7.52
N LYS A 172 10.21 4.41 8.06
CA LYS A 172 10.46 3.17 7.31
C LYS A 172 9.20 2.30 7.15
N VAL A 173 8.19 2.51 7.99
CA VAL A 173 7.01 1.65 8.00
C VAL A 173 6.05 2.04 6.90
N TYR A 174 5.75 1.09 6.02
CA TYR A 174 4.74 1.24 4.98
C TYR A 174 3.47 0.46 5.36
N ASP A 175 2.44 1.18 5.84
CA ASP A 175 1.14 0.64 6.23
C ASP A 175 -0.01 1.40 5.53
N PRO A 176 -0.24 1.14 4.23
CA PRO A 176 -1.24 1.88 3.46
C PRO A 176 -2.68 1.57 3.87
N PHE A 177 -2.92 0.40 4.48
CA PHE A 177 -4.23 -0.05 4.95
C PHE A 177 -4.49 0.31 6.43
N GLY A 178 -3.48 0.80 7.16
CA GLY A 178 -3.63 1.14 8.57
C GLY A 178 -3.83 -0.08 9.48
N VAL A 179 -3.38 -1.27 9.06
CA VAL A 179 -3.53 -2.53 9.80
C VAL A 179 -2.79 -2.46 11.13
N ILE A 180 -1.54 -1.98 11.08
CA ILE A 180 -0.65 -1.88 12.24
C ILE A 180 -0.65 -0.46 12.83
N SER A 181 -1.58 0.38 12.37
CA SER A 181 -1.73 1.75 12.86
C SER A 181 -1.90 1.88 14.38
N PRO A 182 -2.52 0.95 15.13
CA PRO A 182 -2.55 1.02 16.60
C PRO A 182 -1.15 0.97 17.23
N LEU A 183 -0.26 0.15 16.68
CA LEU A 183 1.13 0.03 17.14
C LEU A 183 1.94 1.28 16.77
N LEU A 184 1.75 1.78 15.54
CA LEU A 184 2.40 3.02 15.09
C LEU A 184 1.89 4.24 15.84
N HIS A 185 0.65 4.23 16.31
CA HIS A 185 0.08 5.32 17.09
C HIS A 185 0.81 5.49 18.42
N GLN A 186 1.16 4.40 19.11
CA GLN A 186 1.95 4.45 20.36
C GLN A 186 3.31 5.12 20.13
N ALA A 187 4.03 4.74 19.07
CA ALA A 187 5.29 5.40 18.70
C ALA A 187 5.11 6.86 18.28
N LYS A 188 4.02 7.20 17.57
CA LYS A 188 3.72 8.59 17.23
C LYS A 188 3.42 9.44 18.45
N LEU A 189 2.76 8.89 19.47
CA LEU A 189 2.52 9.57 20.74
C LEU A 189 3.84 9.85 21.48
N LEU A 190 4.75 8.88 21.52
CA LEU A 190 6.09 9.05 22.09
C LEU A 190 6.86 10.15 21.37
N LEU A 191 6.90 10.10 20.02
CA LEU A 191 7.56 11.12 19.22
C LEU A 191 6.94 12.51 19.45
N HIS A 192 5.62 12.58 19.51
CA HIS A 192 4.88 13.80 19.77
C HIS A 192 5.22 14.37 21.16
N GLN A 193 5.29 13.53 22.20
CA GLN A 193 5.68 13.93 23.55
C GLN A 193 7.11 14.48 23.59
N MET A 194 8.08 13.80 22.97
CA MET A 194 9.47 14.27 22.90
C MET A 194 9.58 15.64 22.22
N CYS A 195 8.78 15.88 21.17
CA CYS A 195 8.70 17.19 20.52
C CYS A 195 8.16 18.28 21.46
N TYR A 196 7.16 17.96 22.28
CA TYR A 196 6.59 18.91 23.25
C TYR A 196 7.53 19.24 24.39
N GLU A 197 8.25 18.23 24.88
CA GLU A 197 9.30 18.38 25.89
C GLU A 197 10.58 19.01 25.34
N LYS A 198 10.60 19.34 24.03
CA LYS A 198 11.71 20.01 23.34
C LYS A 198 13.02 19.24 23.37
N TYR A 199 12.97 17.92 23.27
CA TYR A 199 14.16 17.10 23.04
C TYR A 199 14.81 17.53 21.73
N GLU A 200 16.13 17.66 21.72
CA GLU A 200 16.88 17.75 20.48
C GLU A 200 16.90 16.41 19.73
N TRP A 201 17.42 16.41 18.51
CA TRP A 201 17.34 15.23 17.63
C TRP A 201 17.99 13.98 18.22
N ASP A 202 19.10 14.16 18.92
CA ASP A 202 19.98 13.09 19.38
C ASP A 202 20.02 12.99 20.92
N ASP A 203 19.13 13.72 21.60
CA ASP A 203 18.98 13.61 23.05
C ASP A 203 18.45 12.22 23.44
N PRO A 204 19.07 11.55 24.42
CA PRO A 204 18.60 10.26 24.89
C PRO A 204 17.27 10.41 25.65
N MET A 205 16.35 9.49 25.41
CA MET A 205 15.08 9.42 26.12
C MET A 205 15.31 9.16 27.62
N SER A 206 14.81 10.06 28.48
CA SER A 206 14.96 9.94 29.94
C SER A 206 13.63 9.66 30.66
N GLY A 207 12.53 10.32 30.28
CA GLY A 207 11.22 10.18 30.93
C GLY A 207 10.28 9.11 30.36
N GLU A 208 10.44 8.75 29.08
CA GLU A 208 9.48 7.94 28.33
C GLU A 208 9.91 6.47 28.14
N MET A 209 10.97 6.05 28.85
CA MET A 209 11.64 4.75 28.67
C MET A 209 10.70 3.55 28.85
N LEU A 210 9.89 3.51 29.91
CA LEU A 210 8.96 2.41 30.15
C LEU A 210 7.92 2.25 29.02
N LYS A 211 7.44 3.38 28.46
CA LYS A 211 6.47 3.34 27.36
C LYS A 211 7.14 2.89 26.06
N TYR A 212 8.38 3.30 25.82
CA TYR A 212 9.17 2.84 24.68
C TYR A 212 9.46 1.34 24.77
N GLU A 213 9.90 0.84 25.93
CA GLU A 213 10.15 -0.58 26.16
C GLU A 213 8.89 -1.43 25.99
N LYS A 214 7.74 -0.96 26.52
CA LYS A 214 6.43 -1.60 26.29
C LYS A 214 6.03 -1.60 24.80
N TRP A 215 6.33 -0.53 24.09
CA TRP A 215 6.08 -0.49 22.64
C TRP A 215 7.00 -1.47 21.89
N CYS A 216 8.27 -1.57 22.28
CA CYS A 216 9.21 -2.56 21.74
C CYS A 216 8.74 -4.00 21.99
N SER A 217 8.23 -4.33 23.18
CA SER A 217 7.71 -5.67 23.45
C SER A 217 6.47 -5.99 22.59
N ASN A 218 5.61 -5.00 22.33
CA ASN A 218 4.47 -5.20 21.42
C ASN A 218 4.92 -5.43 19.96
N LEU A 219 6.05 -4.86 19.56
CA LEU A 219 6.63 -5.08 18.23
C LEU A 219 7.13 -6.52 18.05
N ASP A 220 7.52 -7.23 19.11
CA ASP A 220 7.99 -8.61 18.99
C ASP A 220 6.91 -9.56 18.44
N HIS A 221 5.64 -9.23 18.67
CA HIS A 221 4.49 -9.99 18.19
C HIS A 221 3.97 -9.53 16.83
N ILE A 222 4.57 -8.51 16.20
CA ILE A 222 4.06 -7.94 14.95
C ILE A 222 4.09 -8.93 13.79
N GLY A 223 5.03 -9.89 13.81
CA GLY A 223 5.13 -10.96 12.83
C GLY A 223 3.91 -11.89 12.81
N GLU A 224 3.17 -11.97 13.92
CA GLU A 224 1.94 -12.77 14.06
C GLU A 224 0.73 -12.06 13.44
N VAL A 225 0.80 -10.74 13.29
CA VAL A 225 -0.29 -9.94 12.70
C VAL A 225 -0.36 -10.21 11.21
N THR A 226 -1.46 -10.86 10.80
CA THR A 226 -1.74 -11.16 9.40
C THR A 226 -3.13 -10.72 9.01
N VAL A 227 -3.30 -10.31 7.76
CA VAL A 227 -4.60 -9.94 7.19
C VAL A 227 -4.75 -10.61 5.83
N SER A 228 -5.94 -11.11 5.51
CA SER A 228 -6.22 -11.65 4.17
C SER A 228 -5.96 -10.57 3.11
N ARG A 229 -5.20 -10.90 2.06
CA ARG A 229 -4.91 -9.96 0.97
C ARG A 229 -6.18 -9.58 0.19
N TRP A 230 -7.12 -10.52 0.07
CA TRP A 230 -8.36 -10.36 -0.67
C TRP A 230 -9.59 -10.24 0.24
N VAL A 231 -10.66 -9.69 -0.33
CA VAL A 231 -11.91 -9.32 0.36
C VAL A 231 -12.86 -10.52 0.54
N ARG A 232 -12.44 -11.74 0.15
CA ARG A 232 -13.16 -13.01 0.33
C ARG A 232 -14.53 -13.14 -0.36
N ILE A 233 -14.91 -12.23 -1.25
CA ILE A 233 -16.14 -12.38 -2.04
C ILE A 233 -15.99 -13.58 -2.99
N CYS A 234 -16.52 -14.75 -2.59
CA CYS A 234 -16.32 -16.02 -3.29
C CYS A 234 -17.62 -16.72 -3.71
N LYS A 235 -18.75 -16.32 -3.13
CA LYS A 235 -20.09 -16.86 -3.42
C LYS A 235 -21.04 -15.76 -3.88
N VAL A 236 -22.27 -16.14 -4.24
CA VAL A 236 -23.33 -15.19 -4.56
C VAL A 236 -23.66 -14.38 -3.30
N VAL A 237 -23.45 -13.07 -3.39
CA VAL A 237 -23.64 -12.14 -2.28
C VAL A 237 -25.10 -11.73 -2.23
N SER A 238 -25.75 -12.00 -1.10
CA SER A 238 -27.09 -11.51 -0.79
C SER A 238 -27.04 -10.03 -0.38
N THR A 239 -26.20 -9.69 0.59
CA THR A 239 -26.01 -8.28 1.00
C THR A 239 -24.56 -7.95 1.28
N LEU A 240 -24.18 -6.73 0.90
CA LEU A 240 -22.86 -6.19 1.12
C LEU A 240 -22.96 -4.91 1.95
N GLU A 241 -22.36 -4.91 3.13
CA GLU A 241 -22.49 -3.84 4.11
C GLU A 241 -21.12 -3.33 4.55
N MET A 242 -20.90 -2.04 4.40
CA MET A 242 -19.73 -1.38 4.95
C MET A 242 -20.05 -0.82 6.33
N HIS A 243 -19.27 -1.23 7.32
CA HIS A 243 -19.39 -0.86 8.72
C HIS A 243 -18.16 -0.02 9.13
N PRO A 244 -18.21 1.30 8.91
CA PRO A 244 -17.17 2.20 9.38
C PRO A 244 -17.40 2.57 10.84
N PHE A 245 -16.34 2.49 11.64
CA PHE A 245 -16.28 2.85 13.06
C PHE A 245 -15.34 4.02 13.26
N ALA A 246 -15.61 4.86 14.24
CA ALA A 246 -14.76 5.98 14.62
C ALA A 246 -14.69 6.10 16.13
N ASP A 247 -13.54 6.52 16.65
CA ASP A 247 -13.35 6.78 18.07
C ASP A 247 -12.34 7.92 18.27
N ALA A 248 -12.44 8.60 19.41
CA ALA A 248 -11.59 9.72 19.77
C ALA A 248 -11.28 9.76 21.27
N SER A 249 -10.07 10.21 21.60
CA SER A 249 -9.59 10.45 22.94
C SER A 249 -8.83 11.78 22.99
N SER A 250 -8.39 12.18 24.18
CA SER A 250 -7.55 13.37 24.35
C SER A 250 -6.19 13.27 23.64
N THR A 251 -5.73 12.06 23.28
CA THR A 251 -4.40 11.82 22.69
C THR A 251 -4.46 11.47 21.21
N GLY A 252 -5.58 10.95 20.72
CA GLY A 252 -5.71 10.49 19.34
C GLY A 252 -7.15 10.38 18.87
N TYR A 253 -7.33 10.32 17.56
CA TYR A 253 -8.61 9.95 16.96
C TYR A 253 -8.36 9.01 15.79
N ALA A 254 -9.28 8.08 15.58
CA ALA A 254 -9.14 7.03 14.60
C ALA A 254 -10.48 6.68 13.96
N ALA A 255 -10.37 6.06 12.80
CA ALA A 255 -11.49 5.38 12.16
C ALA A 255 -10.99 4.10 11.49
N CYS A 256 -11.82 3.08 11.48
CA CYS A 256 -11.61 1.86 10.72
C CYS A 256 -12.88 1.47 10.00
N SER A 257 -12.77 0.62 8.99
CA SER A 257 -13.92 0.15 8.23
C SER A 257 -13.80 -1.34 7.96
N TYR A 258 -14.90 -2.03 8.20
CA TYR A 258 -15.06 -3.44 7.90
C TYR A 258 -16.09 -3.61 6.79
N LEU A 259 -15.92 -4.66 6.00
CA LEU A 259 -16.92 -5.12 5.04
C LEU A 259 -17.54 -6.40 5.56
N ARG A 260 -18.85 -6.37 5.77
CA ARG A 260 -19.66 -7.54 6.08
C ARG A 260 -20.32 -8.03 4.79
N ILE A 261 -20.16 -9.31 4.51
CA ILE A 261 -20.67 -10.01 3.34
C ILE A 261 -21.65 -11.06 3.85
N LEU A 262 -22.91 -10.95 3.49
CA LEU A 262 -23.90 -12.01 3.68
C LEU A 262 -24.11 -12.71 2.35
N TYR A 263 -23.90 -14.02 2.31
CA TYR A 263 -24.13 -14.83 1.13
C TYR A 263 -25.58 -15.34 1.08
N GLU A 264 -26.03 -15.82 -0.09
CA GLU A 264 -27.37 -16.38 -0.25
C GLU A 264 -27.61 -17.66 0.55
N ASP A 265 -26.55 -18.40 0.89
CA ASP A 265 -26.60 -19.58 1.75
C ASP A 265 -26.71 -19.24 3.25
N GLY A 266 -26.70 -17.94 3.59
CA GLY A 266 -26.81 -17.43 4.96
C GLY A 266 -25.47 -17.28 5.70
N GLU A 267 -24.34 -17.70 5.11
CA GLU A 267 -23.03 -17.48 5.71
C GLU A 267 -22.65 -15.99 5.75
N ILE A 268 -21.89 -15.61 6.78
CA ILE A 268 -21.43 -14.23 6.98
C ILE A 268 -19.91 -14.22 7.07
N ASP A 269 -19.29 -13.43 6.19
CA ASP A 269 -17.88 -13.06 6.29
C ASP A 269 -17.75 -11.60 6.72
N VAL A 270 -16.74 -11.31 7.54
CA VAL A 270 -16.36 -9.94 7.91
C VAL A 270 -14.86 -9.76 7.67
N THR A 271 -14.48 -8.74 6.93
CA THR A 271 -13.08 -8.43 6.64
C THR A 271 -12.74 -6.97 6.93
N PHE A 272 -11.54 -6.74 7.44
CA PHE A 272 -10.99 -5.40 7.63
C PHE A 272 -10.61 -4.80 6.26
N MET A 273 -10.99 -3.55 6.03
CA MET A 273 -10.72 -2.88 4.75
C MET A 273 -9.63 -1.81 4.88
N LEU A 274 -9.81 -0.88 5.82
CA LEU A 274 -8.94 0.28 5.95
C LEU A 274 -9.07 0.86 7.36
N GLY A 275 -7.93 1.26 7.93
CA GLY A 275 -7.81 1.95 9.20
C GLY A 275 -7.01 3.23 9.03
N LYS A 276 -7.30 4.22 9.87
CA LYS A 276 -6.51 5.44 9.95
C LYS A 276 -6.57 5.99 11.35
N CYS A 277 -5.40 6.30 11.90
CA CYS A 277 -5.25 6.89 13.22
C CYS A 277 -4.37 8.15 13.14
N ARG A 278 -4.71 9.15 13.94
CA ARG A 278 -4.00 10.43 14.04
C ARG A 278 -3.80 10.82 15.50
N VAL A 279 -2.67 11.46 15.77
CA VAL A 279 -2.38 12.06 17.08
C VAL A 279 -3.04 13.44 17.15
N VAL A 280 -3.60 13.77 18.31
CA VAL A 280 -4.17 15.09 18.58
C VAL A 280 -3.03 16.10 18.79
N PRO A 281 -3.04 17.26 18.10
CA PRO A 281 -2.02 18.28 18.31
C PRO A 281 -2.14 18.89 19.71
N PHE A 282 -1.02 19.29 20.32
CA PHE A 282 -1.05 19.99 21.61
C PHE A 282 -1.75 21.35 21.56
N LYS A 283 -1.73 22.01 20.39
CA LYS A 283 -2.35 23.33 20.18
C LYS A 283 -3.04 23.39 18.81
N PRO A 284 -4.27 23.94 18.75
CA PRO A 284 -5.12 24.35 19.88
C PRO A 284 -5.63 23.15 20.68
N ILE A 285 -6.00 23.37 21.95
CA ILE A 285 -6.67 22.35 22.76
C ILE A 285 -8.06 22.11 22.15
N LEU A 286 -8.36 20.86 21.81
CA LEU A 286 -9.64 20.45 21.25
C LEU A 286 -10.46 19.76 22.32
N SER A 287 -11.75 20.05 22.39
CA SER A 287 -12.68 19.33 23.28
C SER A 287 -12.95 17.91 22.76
N ILE A 288 -13.30 16.99 23.65
CA ILE A 288 -13.66 15.61 23.26
C ILE A 288 -14.79 15.58 22.21
N PRO A 289 -15.90 16.35 22.33
CA PRO A 289 -16.93 16.36 21.28
C PRO A 289 -16.42 16.81 19.91
N ARG A 290 -15.45 17.74 19.87
CA ARG A 290 -14.84 18.18 18.62
C ARG A 290 -13.95 17.08 18.03
N LEU A 291 -13.24 16.33 18.86
CA LEU A 291 -12.41 15.21 18.42
C LEU A 291 -13.27 14.04 17.91
N GLU A 292 -14.38 13.73 18.58
CA GLU A 292 -15.37 12.76 18.12
C GLU A 292 -15.95 13.15 16.75
N LEU A 293 -16.29 14.44 16.55
CA LEU A 293 -16.75 14.94 15.26
C LEU A 293 -15.66 14.79 14.18
N ILE A 294 -14.40 15.07 14.50
CA ILE A 294 -13.28 14.89 13.56
C ILE A 294 -13.10 13.40 13.22
N ALA A 295 -13.23 12.50 14.20
CA ALA A 295 -13.20 11.06 13.97
C ALA A 295 -14.34 10.61 13.06
N ALA A 296 -15.56 11.12 13.28
CA ALA A 296 -16.72 10.85 12.42
C ALA A 296 -16.48 11.31 10.97
N VAL A 297 -15.91 12.51 10.78
CA VAL A 297 -15.52 13.01 9.44
C VAL A 297 -14.49 12.09 8.80
N LEU A 298 -13.47 11.66 9.55
CA LEU A 298 -12.46 10.71 9.06
C LEU A 298 -13.11 9.39 8.62
N SER A 299 -14.04 8.86 9.41
CA SER A 299 -14.79 7.64 9.11
C SER A 299 -15.61 7.77 7.81
N VAL A 300 -16.33 8.87 7.62
CA VAL A 300 -17.08 9.15 6.37
C VAL A 300 -16.13 9.26 5.16
N GLN A 301 -14.96 9.87 5.32
CA GLN A 301 -13.96 9.95 4.26
C GLN A 301 -13.43 8.56 3.86
N LEU A 302 -13.12 7.71 4.84
CA LEU A 302 -12.68 6.34 4.58
C LEU A 302 -13.78 5.54 3.86
N ALA A 303 -15.01 5.58 4.35
CA ALA A 303 -16.14 4.89 3.75
C ALA A 303 -16.41 5.37 2.32
N THR A 304 -16.34 6.68 2.08
CA THR A 304 -16.54 7.26 0.74
C THR A 304 -15.46 6.82 -0.24
N LYS A 305 -14.20 6.72 0.22
CA LYS A 305 -13.11 6.19 -0.62
C LYS A 305 -13.35 4.72 -0.93
N LEU A 306 -13.62 3.90 0.08
CA LEU A 306 -13.83 2.46 -0.10
C LEU A 306 -15.01 2.14 -1.02
N ARG A 307 -16.12 2.90 -0.93
CA ARG A 307 -17.28 2.71 -1.83
C ARG A 307 -16.94 2.83 -3.32
N LYS A 308 -15.91 3.60 -3.67
CA LYS A 308 -15.47 3.76 -5.06
C LYS A 308 -14.63 2.58 -5.55
N GLU A 309 -13.98 1.88 -4.62
CA GLU A 309 -13.05 0.78 -4.90
C GLU A 309 -13.70 -0.61 -4.77
N VAL A 310 -14.78 -0.73 -3.98
CA VAL A 310 -15.51 -1.99 -3.85
C VAL A 310 -16.34 -2.23 -5.13
N PRO A 311 -16.13 -3.36 -5.83
CA PRO A 311 -16.67 -3.59 -7.18
C PRO A 311 -18.19 -3.72 -7.25
N GLN A 312 -18.86 -4.01 -6.13
CA GLN A 312 -20.31 -4.14 -6.04
C GLN A 312 -20.89 -3.01 -5.19
N ARG A 313 -22.14 -2.62 -5.46
CA ARG A 313 -22.86 -1.63 -4.67
C ARG A 313 -23.04 -2.13 -3.23
N SER A 314 -22.18 -1.67 -2.32
CA SER A 314 -22.36 -1.86 -0.89
C SER A 314 -23.32 -0.81 -0.32
N ARG A 315 -24.26 -1.23 0.53
CA ARG A 315 -24.90 -0.31 1.47
C ARG A 315 -23.86 0.04 2.54
N SER A 316 -23.81 1.28 3.03
CA SER A 316 -23.00 1.54 4.24
C SER A 316 -23.91 1.80 5.41
N ILE A 317 -23.59 1.09 6.47
CA ILE A 317 -24.25 1.17 7.76
C ILE A 317 -23.21 1.83 8.65
N PHE A 318 -23.35 3.14 8.84
CA PHE A 318 -22.42 3.88 9.66
C PHE A 318 -22.65 3.51 11.13
N GLY A 319 -21.71 2.75 11.69
CA GLY A 319 -21.63 2.50 13.11
C GLY A 319 -20.82 3.62 13.76
N LEU A 320 -21.46 4.72 14.15
CA LEU A 320 -20.79 5.66 15.04
C LEU A 320 -20.80 5.06 16.45
N THR A 321 -19.76 4.32 16.80
CA THR A 321 -19.54 3.95 18.19
C THR A 321 -19.02 5.17 18.94
N VAL A 322 -19.92 6.07 19.34
CA VAL A 322 -19.59 7.06 20.39
C VAL A 322 -19.50 6.27 21.69
N ARG A 323 -18.34 5.68 21.98
CA ARG A 323 -18.03 5.34 23.37
C ARG A 323 -17.76 6.66 24.05
N LEU A 324 -18.80 7.19 24.69
CA LEU A 324 -18.63 8.12 25.80
C LEU A 324 -17.80 7.38 26.85
N TYR A 325 -16.48 7.39 26.73
CA TYR A 325 -15.59 7.09 27.84
C TYR A 325 -15.74 8.25 28.82
N SER A 326 -16.83 8.27 29.58
CA SER A 326 -16.80 8.83 30.92
C SER A 326 -15.84 7.96 31.69
N GLY A 327 -14.57 8.39 31.74
CA GLY A 327 -13.63 7.82 32.69
C GLY A 327 -14.20 7.96 34.09
N THR A 328 -14.43 6.83 34.73
CA THR A 328 -14.31 6.65 36.18
C THR A 328 -13.38 5.48 36.40
#